data_AF-A0A8C5LW71-F1
#
_entry.id   AF-A0A8C5LW71-F1
#
_cell.length_a   1.000
_cell.length_b   1.000
_cell.length_c   1.000
_cell.angle_alpha   90.00
_cell.angle_beta   90.00
_cell.angle_gamma   90.00
#
_symmetry.space_group_name_H-M   'P 1'
#
loop_
_entity.id
_entity.type
_entity.pdbx_description
1 polymer ?
#
loop_
_entity_poly.entity_id
_entity_poly.type
_entity_poly.pdbx_seq_one_letter_code
_entity_poly.pdbx_strand_id
1 'polypeptide(L)'
;MYVTALLNLVWASSLFSFLVAVPSSGNHKPSSSSSSCKLNPAASEKRCRSPDGFVCSGRGTCDCGVCLCEVKEAGKYYGPLCECHDWVCHTYDGQVCAGHGSCDCGKCQCDAGWSGEACQYPATCDLNRKQSNEMCRNSQGVICSNAGHGKCYCGNCYCAAGWHGDKCEFQCDITPWEIKKRCTSPDGKICSNRGTCICGECTCHDVDPTGDWGDIHGDTCECDERNCKSVYDRYSDDFCSGHGQCNCGQCDCKDGWAGRKCEHPRSCSLSIEESKRKCQGSSSQPCSGRGKCECGVCTCFPPGDNRVHGKNCECDDRQCENLEGVICGKHGTCSCGRCICEAGWFGKLCQHERKCNMTEEESKSHCESADGVLCSAKGSCHCGKCICSPQEWYISGEFCECDDRECDKHDGLICTVSPSGLQMCGQFPQSANRWNEAFHCYSSICSRNQKRAHYPSPPHLLALWEMRR
;
A
#
# COMPACT_ATOMS: atom_id res chain seq x y z
N MET A 1 -51.76 59.25 -32.07
CA MET A 1 -51.59 59.88 -33.41
C MET A 1 -50.23 59.43 -33.94
N TYR A 2 -50.23 58.78 -35.12
CA TYR A 2 -49.12 58.47 -36.04
C TYR A 2 -47.88 57.74 -35.47
N VAL A 3 -47.63 56.44 -35.68
CA VAL A 3 -47.45 55.61 -36.92
C VAL A 3 -46.23 56.01 -37.76
N THR A 4 -45.48 54.98 -38.20
CA THR A 4 -44.51 54.88 -39.33
C THR A 4 -43.04 55.23 -39.04
N ALA A 5 -42.02 54.59 -39.61
CA ALA A 5 -41.92 53.39 -40.44
C ALA A 5 -40.43 52.98 -40.59
N LEU A 6 -40.25 51.71 -40.93
CA LEU A 6 -39.06 51.08 -41.49
C LEU A 6 -38.53 51.81 -42.73
N LEU A 7 -37.22 51.69 -43.01
CA LEU A 7 -36.70 51.67 -44.39
C LEU A 7 -35.42 50.84 -44.49
N ASN A 8 -35.54 49.75 -45.26
CA ASN A 8 -34.46 48.99 -45.89
C ASN A 8 -33.86 49.78 -47.07
N LEU A 9 -32.62 49.44 -47.46
CA LEU A 9 -32.06 49.32 -48.84
C LEU A 9 -30.52 49.39 -48.74
N VAL A 10 -29.77 48.28 -48.87
CA VAL A 10 -29.36 47.60 -50.11
C VAL A 10 -28.59 48.50 -51.09
N TRP A 11 -27.27 48.42 -51.07
CA TRP A 11 -26.36 48.58 -52.22
C TRP A 11 -25.42 47.36 -52.19
N ALA A 12 -25.65 46.35 -53.02
CA ALA A 12 -25.13 46.21 -54.40
C ALA A 12 -23.64 45.78 -54.45
N SER A 13 -23.47 44.46 -54.47
CA SER A 13 -22.82 43.68 -55.53
C SER A 13 -21.45 44.12 -56.11
N SER A 14 -20.48 43.20 -55.92
CA SER A 14 -19.69 42.55 -56.97
C SER A 14 -18.20 42.89 -57.16
N LEU A 15 -17.42 41.81 -56.98
CA LEU A 15 -16.23 41.40 -57.75
C LEU A 15 -14.89 42.07 -57.45
N PHE A 16 -14.02 41.33 -56.73
CA PHE A 16 -12.71 40.94 -57.28
C PHE A 16 -12.29 39.60 -56.69
N SER A 17 -12.36 38.57 -57.53
CA SER A 17 -11.77 37.25 -57.31
C SER A 17 -10.26 37.36 -57.41
N PHE A 18 -9.53 36.93 -56.38
CA PHE A 18 -8.16 36.45 -56.55
C PHE A 18 -8.11 34.97 -56.14
N LEU A 19 -8.05 34.15 -57.19
CA LEU A 19 -7.62 32.76 -57.14
C LEU A 19 -6.18 32.71 -56.65
N VAL A 20 -5.94 32.01 -55.53
CA VAL A 20 -4.62 31.44 -55.24
C VAL A 20 -4.81 29.93 -55.12
N ALA A 21 -4.07 29.24 -55.98
CA ALA A 21 -4.16 27.82 -56.25
C ALA A 21 -3.82 26.96 -55.01
N VAL A 22 -4.66 25.96 -54.77
CA VAL A 22 -4.39 24.82 -53.90
C VAL A 22 -3.60 23.79 -54.71
N PRO A 23 -2.38 23.36 -54.29
CA PRO A 23 -1.81 22.13 -54.77
C PRO A 23 -2.35 20.96 -53.93
N SER A 24 -3.07 20.06 -54.60
CA SER A 24 -3.38 18.73 -54.09
C SER A 24 -2.14 17.83 -54.13
N SER A 25 -2.16 16.85 -53.23
CA SER A 25 -1.39 15.58 -53.24
C SER A 25 -0.08 15.54 -52.43
N GLY A 26 -0.26 15.33 -51.13
CA GLY A 26 0.68 14.63 -50.26
C GLY A 26 -0.11 13.89 -49.19
N ASN A 27 -0.23 12.56 -49.33
CA ASN A 27 -0.89 11.68 -48.36
C ASN A 27 -0.16 11.72 -47.01
N HIS A 28 -0.49 12.67 -46.14
CA HIS A 28 -0.20 12.56 -44.72
C HIS A 28 -1.36 11.85 -44.05
N LYS A 29 -1.20 10.53 -43.96
CA LYS A 29 -1.93 9.63 -43.06
C LYS A 29 -2.06 10.33 -41.70
N PRO A 30 -3.25 10.40 -41.08
CA PRO A 30 -3.29 10.76 -39.67
C PRO A 30 -2.39 9.77 -38.96
N SER A 31 -1.44 10.27 -38.18
CA SER A 31 -0.63 9.44 -37.30
C SER A 31 -1.58 8.80 -36.30
N SER A 32 -2.11 7.64 -36.70
CA SER A 32 -2.52 6.61 -35.78
C SER A 32 -1.28 6.30 -34.95
N SER A 33 -1.15 6.94 -33.78
CA SER A 33 -0.64 6.21 -32.64
C SER A 33 -1.69 5.14 -32.28
N SER A 34 -1.87 4.19 -33.20
CA SER A 34 -2.28 2.86 -32.87
C SER A 34 -1.15 2.33 -32.00
N SER A 35 -1.23 2.60 -30.70
CA SER A 35 -0.80 1.61 -29.76
C SER A 35 -1.62 0.37 -30.12
N SER A 36 -1.04 -0.54 -30.90
CA SER A 36 -1.63 -1.86 -31.12
C SER A 36 -2.05 -2.37 -29.75
N CYS A 37 -3.35 -2.61 -29.60
CA CYS A 37 -3.86 -3.03 -28.32
C CYS A 37 -3.10 -4.27 -27.87
N LYS A 38 -2.36 -4.15 -26.76
CA LYS A 38 -1.58 -5.27 -26.21
C LYS A 38 -2.47 -6.34 -25.59
N LEU A 39 -3.75 -6.01 -25.35
CA LEU A 39 -4.75 -6.92 -24.84
C LEU A 39 -5.38 -7.68 -26.02
N ASN A 40 -5.61 -8.98 -25.82
CA ASN A 40 -6.47 -9.72 -26.73
C ASN A 40 -7.93 -9.22 -26.60
N PRO A 41 -8.80 -9.47 -27.61
CA PRO A 41 -10.15 -8.92 -27.63
C PRO A 41 -10.99 -9.28 -26.39
N ALA A 42 -10.87 -10.51 -25.89
CA ALA A 42 -11.59 -10.95 -24.69
C ALA A 42 -11.11 -10.26 -23.42
N ALA A 43 -9.80 -10.04 -23.27
CA ALA A 43 -9.22 -9.32 -22.14
C ALA A 43 -9.54 -7.82 -22.17
N SER A 44 -9.54 -7.22 -23.37
CA SER A 44 -9.99 -5.83 -23.59
C SER A 44 -11.45 -5.68 -23.17
N GLU A 45 -12.34 -6.54 -23.67
CA GLU A 45 -13.76 -6.49 -23.35
C GLU A 45 -14.03 -6.75 -21.87
N LYS A 46 -13.29 -7.67 -21.23
CA LYS A 46 -13.41 -7.94 -19.80
C LYS A 46 -13.13 -6.70 -18.94
N ARG A 47 -12.16 -5.87 -19.34
CA ARG A 47 -11.83 -4.63 -18.62
C ARG A 47 -12.91 -3.55 -18.78
N CYS A 48 -13.70 -3.62 -19.84
CA CYS A 48 -14.79 -2.69 -20.11
C CYS A 48 -16.17 -3.18 -19.62
N ARG A 49 -16.27 -4.35 -19.00
CA ARG A 49 -17.55 -4.90 -18.52
C ARG A 49 -17.89 -4.37 -17.12
N SER A 50 -19.08 -3.83 -16.98
CA SER A 50 -19.71 -3.47 -15.71
C SER A 50 -20.17 -4.70 -14.91
N PRO A 51 -20.41 -4.58 -13.59
CA PRO A 51 -21.00 -5.65 -12.78
C PRO A 51 -22.33 -6.17 -13.32
N ASP A 52 -23.11 -5.30 -13.98
CA ASP A 52 -24.39 -5.64 -14.64
C ASP A 52 -24.20 -6.45 -15.94
N GLY A 53 -22.95 -6.72 -16.33
CA GLY A 53 -22.59 -7.54 -17.49
C GLY A 53 -22.53 -6.78 -18.82
N PHE A 54 -22.88 -5.49 -18.85
CA PHE A 54 -22.82 -4.66 -20.05
C PHE A 54 -21.42 -4.09 -20.30
N VAL A 55 -20.99 -4.08 -21.56
CA VAL A 55 -19.76 -3.38 -21.98
C VAL A 55 -20.01 -1.88 -21.95
N CYS A 56 -19.17 -1.14 -21.23
CA CYS A 56 -19.26 0.31 -21.01
C CYS A 56 -20.68 0.73 -20.60
N SER A 57 -21.28 -0.04 -19.69
CA SER A 57 -22.64 0.17 -19.15
C SER A 57 -23.73 0.27 -20.24
N GLY A 58 -23.46 -0.24 -21.45
CA GLY A 58 -24.34 -0.13 -22.62
C GLY A 58 -24.37 1.26 -23.27
N ARG A 59 -23.49 2.18 -22.82
CA ARG A 59 -23.50 3.62 -23.15
C ARG A 59 -22.22 4.08 -23.85
N GLY A 60 -21.38 3.14 -24.27
CA GLY A 60 -20.12 3.43 -24.93
C GLY A 60 -19.57 2.23 -25.69
N THR A 61 -18.42 2.43 -26.33
CA THR A 61 -17.66 1.38 -27.02
C THR A 61 -16.35 1.11 -26.28
N CYS A 62 -15.90 -0.14 -26.26
CA CYS A 62 -14.64 -0.51 -25.62
C CYS A 62 -13.50 -0.44 -26.63
N ASP A 63 -12.49 0.38 -26.36
CA ASP A 63 -11.24 0.42 -27.11
C ASP A 63 -10.06 0.09 -26.20
N CYS A 64 -9.43 -1.06 -26.44
CA CYS A 64 -8.30 -1.59 -25.66
C CYS A 64 -8.43 -1.53 -24.13
N GLY A 65 -9.62 -1.88 -23.61
CA GLY A 65 -9.89 -1.89 -22.18
C GLY A 65 -10.19 -0.51 -21.59
N VAL A 66 -10.45 0.48 -22.44
CA VAL A 66 -10.94 1.81 -22.06
C VAL A 66 -12.30 2.04 -22.71
N CYS A 67 -13.27 2.53 -21.95
CA CYS A 67 -14.57 2.87 -22.48
C CYS A 67 -14.61 4.26 -23.10
N LEU A 68 -15.12 4.34 -24.33
CA LEU A 68 -15.41 5.56 -25.08
C LEU A 68 -16.91 5.84 -25.00
N CYS A 69 -17.32 6.78 -24.16
CA CYS A 69 -18.73 7.05 -23.89
C CYS A 69 -19.41 7.77 -25.06
N GLU A 70 -20.52 7.21 -25.54
CA GLU A 70 -21.29 7.74 -26.66
C GLU A 70 -22.43 8.63 -26.16
N VAL A 71 -22.43 9.91 -26.55
CA VAL A 71 -23.51 10.84 -26.23
C VAL A 71 -24.60 10.74 -27.30
N LYS A 72 -25.75 10.14 -26.97
CA LYS A 72 -26.89 9.96 -27.90
C LYS A 72 -28.04 10.98 -27.72
N GLU A 73 -28.10 11.67 -26.58
CA GLU A 73 -29.12 12.69 -26.26
C GLU A 73 -28.47 13.88 -25.51
N ALA A 74 -29.25 14.90 -25.13
CA ALA A 74 -28.77 16.05 -24.36
C ALA A 74 -28.40 15.65 -22.91
N GLY A 75 -27.24 15.01 -22.76
CA GLY A 75 -26.65 14.60 -21.49
C GLY A 75 -25.25 13.99 -21.72
N LYS A 76 -24.36 14.07 -20.73
CA LYS A 76 -23.00 13.49 -20.83
C LYS A 76 -22.93 12.19 -20.06
N TYR A 77 -22.50 11.11 -20.72
CA TYR A 77 -22.06 9.88 -20.05
C TYR A 77 -20.55 9.95 -19.84
N TYR A 78 -20.10 9.67 -18.63
CA TYR A 78 -18.68 9.72 -18.26
C TYR A 78 -18.36 8.63 -17.22
N GLY A 79 -17.11 8.58 -16.74
CA GLY A 79 -16.63 7.49 -15.89
C GLY A 79 -15.88 6.40 -16.67
N PRO A 80 -15.04 5.59 -15.99
CA PRO A 80 -14.17 4.59 -16.62
C PRO A 80 -14.94 3.48 -17.37
N LEU A 81 -16.20 3.25 -17.03
CA LEU A 81 -17.11 2.29 -17.67
C LEU A 81 -18.38 2.97 -18.23
N CYS A 82 -18.39 4.29 -18.42
CA CYS A 82 -19.56 5.08 -18.84
C CYS A 82 -20.80 4.89 -17.95
N GLU A 83 -20.57 4.61 -16.67
CA GLU A 83 -21.56 4.38 -15.63
C GLU A 83 -22.20 5.70 -15.14
N CYS A 84 -21.46 6.81 -15.23
CA CYS A 84 -21.87 8.10 -14.70
C CYS A 84 -22.78 8.86 -15.66
N HIS A 85 -23.76 9.55 -15.09
CA HIS A 85 -24.61 10.53 -15.78
C HIS A 85 -25.31 11.48 -14.80
N ASP A 86 -25.77 12.62 -15.30
CA ASP A 86 -26.25 13.76 -14.49
C ASP A 86 -27.51 13.48 -13.64
N TRP A 87 -28.18 12.33 -13.80
CA TRP A 87 -29.38 11.93 -13.05
C TRP A 87 -29.22 10.67 -12.17
N VAL A 88 -27.99 10.24 -11.87
CA VAL A 88 -27.74 9.12 -10.91
C VAL A 88 -27.83 9.57 -9.45
N CYS A 89 -27.69 10.86 -9.17
CA CYS A 89 -27.53 11.33 -7.80
C CYS A 89 -28.81 11.24 -6.97
N HIS A 90 -28.62 11.20 -5.64
CA HIS A 90 -29.71 11.16 -4.68
C HIS A 90 -30.73 12.28 -4.93
N THR A 91 -32.00 11.90 -4.86
CA THR A 91 -33.12 12.83 -4.99
C THR A 91 -33.75 13.02 -3.62
N TYR A 92 -34.12 14.26 -3.33
CA TYR A 92 -34.83 14.61 -2.10
C TYR A 92 -36.02 15.49 -2.45
N ASP A 93 -37.19 15.14 -1.92
CA ASP A 93 -38.47 15.80 -2.20
C ASP A 93 -38.73 16.03 -3.71
N GLY A 94 -38.34 15.04 -4.53
CA GLY A 94 -38.50 15.07 -5.99
C GLY A 94 -37.46 15.88 -6.77
N GLN A 95 -36.42 16.43 -6.11
CA GLN A 95 -35.33 17.17 -6.78
C GLN A 95 -33.98 16.45 -6.63
N VAL A 96 -33.22 16.35 -7.72
CA VAL A 96 -31.84 15.84 -7.69
C VAL A 96 -30.99 16.81 -6.87
N CYS A 97 -30.23 16.27 -5.90
CA CYS A 97 -29.44 17.06 -4.96
C CYS A 97 -30.25 18.14 -4.24
N ALA A 98 -31.53 17.87 -3.98
CA ALA A 98 -32.47 18.78 -3.31
C ALA A 98 -32.57 20.18 -3.93
N GLY A 99 -32.09 20.36 -5.17
CA GLY A 99 -31.94 21.69 -5.79
C GLY A 99 -30.84 22.58 -5.17
N HIS A 100 -29.99 22.02 -4.31
CA HIS A 100 -28.94 22.70 -3.54
C HIS A 100 -27.56 22.10 -3.77
N GLY A 101 -27.34 21.56 -4.97
CA GLY A 101 -26.05 21.03 -5.36
C GLY A 101 -26.01 20.60 -6.81
N SER A 102 -24.80 20.32 -7.28
CA SER A 102 -24.55 19.75 -8.59
C SER A 102 -24.34 18.24 -8.46
N CYS A 103 -24.94 17.45 -9.36
CA CYS A 103 -24.68 16.02 -9.42
C CYS A 103 -23.34 15.74 -10.09
N ASP A 104 -22.50 14.93 -9.45
CA ASP A 104 -21.24 14.41 -9.97
C ASP A 104 -21.19 12.89 -9.77
N CYS A 105 -21.43 12.14 -10.84
CA CYS A 105 -21.44 10.67 -10.88
C CYS A 105 -22.06 9.99 -9.65
N GLY A 106 -23.35 10.23 -9.39
CA GLY A 106 -24.07 9.60 -8.27
C GLY A 106 -23.90 10.29 -6.92
N LYS A 107 -22.99 11.26 -6.80
CA LYS A 107 -22.79 12.07 -5.58
C LYS A 107 -23.23 13.51 -5.77
N CYS A 108 -23.94 14.06 -4.79
CA CYS A 108 -24.26 15.47 -4.79
C CYS A 108 -23.11 16.31 -4.23
N GLN A 109 -22.61 17.25 -5.04
CA GLN A 109 -21.73 18.32 -4.60
C GLN A 109 -22.59 19.48 -4.09
N CYS A 110 -22.68 19.62 -2.78
CA CYS A 110 -23.57 20.61 -2.16
C CYS A 110 -23.05 22.02 -2.29
N ASP A 111 -23.99 22.93 -2.55
CA ASP A 111 -23.73 24.37 -2.53
C ASP A 111 -23.30 24.82 -1.14
N ALA A 112 -22.60 25.94 -1.06
CA ALA A 112 -22.14 26.50 0.21
C ALA A 112 -23.32 26.70 1.18
N GLY A 113 -23.20 26.12 2.37
CA GLY A 113 -24.27 26.15 3.38
C GLY A 113 -25.22 24.96 3.34
N TRP A 114 -25.01 23.98 2.46
CA TRP A 114 -25.79 22.75 2.37
C TRP A 114 -24.94 21.49 2.60
N SER A 115 -25.59 20.41 3.02
CA SER A 115 -24.99 19.16 3.47
C SER A 115 -25.98 18.00 3.37
N GLY A 116 -25.47 16.77 3.51
CA GLY A 116 -26.24 15.53 3.30
C GLY A 116 -25.98 14.93 1.92
N GLU A 117 -26.31 13.65 1.76
CA GLU A 117 -26.05 12.90 0.51
C GLU A 117 -26.82 13.43 -0.70
N ALA A 118 -27.96 14.09 -0.45
CA ALA A 118 -28.76 14.80 -1.44
C ALA A 118 -28.74 16.32 -1.24
N CYS A 119 -27.81 16.87 -0.44
CA CYS A 119 -27.76 18.31 -0.11
C CYS A 119 -29.03 18.86 0.53
N GLN A 120 -29.77 18.02 1.23
CA GLN A 120 -31.08 18.33 1.77
C GLN A 120 -31.05 19.11 3.10
N TYR A 121 -29.87 19.28 3.71
CA TYR A 121 -29.72 19.83 5.06
C TYR A 121 -28.80 21.05 5.11
N PRO A 122 -29.14 22.11 5.86
CA PRO A 122 -28.23 23.23 6.10
C PRO A 122 -26.95 22.76 6.82
N ALA A 123 -25.80 23.24 6.35
CA ALA A 123 -24.50 22.93 6.95
C ALA A 123 -24.32 23.57 8.34
N THR A 124 -24.99 24.71 8.59
CA THR A 124 -25.03 25.37 9.91
C THR A 124 -26.47 25.48 10.41
N CYS A 125 -26.65 25.35 11.73
CA CYS A 125 -27.97 25.41 12.31
C CYS A 125 -28.41 26.82 12.72
N ASP A 126 -28.63 27.66 11.71
CA ASP A 126 -29.11 29.04 11.88
C ASP A 126 -30.64 29.16 11.64
N LEU A 127 -31.36 28.03 11.70
CA LEU A 127 -32.80 27.97 11.52
C LEU A 127 -33.55 28.18 12.83
N ASN A 128 -34.65 28.93 12.77
CA ASN A 128 -35.59 28.94 13.89
C ASN A 128 -36.41 27.64 13.93
N ARG A 129 -37.03 27.34 15.09
CA ARG A 129 -37.80 26.11 15.28
C ARG A 129 -38.93 25.92 14.27
N LYS A 130 -39.54 27.00 13.77
CA LYS A 130 -40.63 26.92 12.79
C LYS A 130 -40.12 26.47 11.43
N GLN A 131 -39.02 27.06 10.96
CA GLN A 131 -38.35 26.70 9.70
C GLN A 131 -37.82 25.27 9.73
N SER A 132 -37.14 24.89 10.82
CA SER A 132 -36.68 23.50 11.02
C SER A 132 -37.84 22.51 10.96
N ASN A 133 -38.95 22.82 11.63
CA ASN A 133 -40.12 21.94 11.64
C ASN A 133 -40.80 21.82 10.27
N GLU A 134 -40.78 22.87 9.45
CA GLU A 134 -41.32 22.83 8.08
C GLU A 134 -40.57 21.82 7.22
N MET A 135 -39.25 21.81 7.29
CA MET A 135 -38.44 20.82 6.57
C MET A 135 -38.66 19.39 7.05
N CYS A 136 -38.94 19.18 8.34
CA CYS A 136 -39.19 17.84 8.90
C CYS A 136 -40.62 17.32 8.68
N ARG A 137 -41.51 18.11 8.07
CA ARG A 137 -42.86 17.64 7.75
C ARG A 137 -42.86 16.70 6.56
N ASN A 138 -43.72 15.68 6.63
CA ASN A 138 -44.06 14.87 5.47
C ASN A 138 -45.25 15.48 4.69
N SER A 139 -45.67 14.81 3.62
CA SER A 139 -46.81 15.21 2.77
C SER A 139 -48.16 15.31 3.52
N GLN A 140 -48.27 14.67 4.69
CA GLN A 140 -49.43 14.71 5.57
C GLN A 140 -49.33 15.82 6.64
N GLY A 141 -48.25 16.62 6.64
CA GLY A 141 -48.01 17.70 7.60
C GLY A 141 -47.50 17.23 8.96
N VAL A 142 -47.14 15.96 9.10
CA VAL A 142 -46.63 15.36 10.34
C VAL A 142 -45.12 15.50 10.41
N ILE A 143 -44.60 15.95 11.56
CA ILE A 143 -43.16 16.11 11.81
C ILE A 143 -42.58 14.77 12.28
N CYS A 144 -41.60 14.25 11.56
CA CYS A 144 -40.88 13.00 11.88
C CYS A 144 -41.81 11.83 12.27
N SER A 145 -42.91 11.66 11.53
CA SER A 145 -43.86 10.55 11.67
C SER A 145 -44.53 10.39 13.05
N ASN A 146 -44.82 11.52 13.73
CA ASN A 146 -45.50 11.65 15.04
C ASN A 146 -44.61 11.46 16.28
N ALA A 147 -45.19 11.80 17.44
CA ALA A 147 -44.55 11.72 18.74
C ALA A 147 -44.14 10.27 19.07
N GLY A 148 -42.83 10.05 19.16
CA GLY A 148 -42.25 8.75 19.54
C GLY A 148 -41.37 8.12 18.46
N HIS A 149 -41.51 8.54 17.19
CA HIS A 149 -40.76 7.96 16.07
C HIS A 149 -39.47 8.73 15.76
N GLY A 150 -39.40 10.00 16.16
CA GLY A 150 -38.19 10.80 16.03
C GLY A 150 -38.32 12.21 16.58
N LYS A 151 -37.21 12.95 16.55
CA LYS A 151 -37.14 14.37 16.90
C LYS A 151 -36.57 15.16 15.74
N CYS A 152 -37.20 16.27 15.39
CA CYS A 152 -36.68 17.19 14.39
C CYS A 152 -35.60 18.09 15.00
N TYR A 153 -34.44 18.14 14.37
CA TYR A 153 -33.39 19.10 14.70
C TYR A 153 -32.74 19.57 13.41
N CYS A 154 -32.76 20.88 13.18
CA CYS A 154 -32.21 21.53 12.00
C CYS A 154 -32.74 21.07 10.64
N GLY A 155 -34.00 20.64 10.60
CA GLY A 155 -34.60 20.08 9.39
C GLY A 155 -34.31 18.59 9.16
N ASN A 156 -33.56 17.95 10.07
CA ASN A 156 -33.28 16.52 10.04
C ASN A 156 -34.11 15.80 11.10
N CYS A 157 -34.70 14.68 10.72
CA CYS A 157 -35.37 13.81 11.66
C CYS A 157 -34.36 12.82 12.27
N TYR A 158 -34.12 12.96 13.57
CA TYR A 158 -33.36 11.98 14.36
C TYR A 158 -34.32 10.93 14.87
N CYS A 159 -34.35 9.78 14.18
CA CYS A 159 -35.29 8.71 14.47
C CYS A 159 -35.01 8.02 15.80
N ALA A 160 -36.09 7.60 16.46
CA ALA A 160 -36.02 6.75 17.63
C ALA A 160 -35.59 5.33 17.22
N ALA A 161 -35.06 4.57 18.17
CA ALA A 161 -34.60 3.21 17.91
C ALA A 161 -35.72 2.33 17.33
N GLY A 162 -35.43 1.66 16.21
CA GLY A 162 -36.40 0.85 15.46
C GLY A 162 -37.17 1.62 14.38
N TRP A 163 -36.89 2.92 14.18
CA TRP A 163 -37.44 3.73 13.09
C TRP A 163 -36.31 4.25 12.19
N HIS A 164 -36.57 4.34 10.88
CA HIS A 164 -35.65 4.89 9.89
C HIS A 164 -36.40 5.59 8.74
N GLY A 165 -35.63 6.17 7.81
CA GLY A 165 -36.14 7.05 6.75
C GLY A 165 -35.96 8.52 7.09
N ASP A 166 -36.02 9.38 6.08
CA ASP A 166 -35.78 10.82 6.21
C ASP A 166 -36.81 11.52 7.10
N LYS A 167 -37.99 10.93 7.27
CA LYS A 167 -39.08 11.40 8.13
C LYS A 167 -39.46 10.36 9.20
N CYS A 168 -38.62 9.35 9.46
CA CYS A 168 -38.86 8.27 10.43
C CYS A 168 -40.14 7.47 10.18
N GLU A 169 -40.51 7.29 8.92
CA GLU A 169 -41.75 6.66 8.48
C GLU A 169 -41.68 5.13 8.43
N PHE A 170 -40.47 4.56 8.41
CA PHE A 170 -40.27 3.12 8.29
C PHE A 170 -39.91 2.50 9.63
N GLN A 171 -40.57 1.41 9.97
CA GLN A 171 -40.29 0.61 11.16
C GLN A 171 -39.41 -0.58 10.78
N CYS A 172 -38.39 -0.87 11.58
CA CYS A 172 -37.62 -2.10 11.43
C CYS A 172 -38.44 -3.30 11.94
N ASP A 173 -38.38 -4.42 11.21
CA ASP A 173 -39.00 -5.70 11.60
C ASP A 173 -38.26 -6.43 12.74
N ILE A 174 -37.13 -5.88 13.20
CA ILE A 174 -36.31 -6.44 14.26
C ILE A 174 -36.21 -5.49 15.44
N THR A 175 -35.90 -6.06 16.60
CA THR A 175 -35.88 -5.30 17.85
C THR A 175 -34.66 -4.38 17.96
N PRO A 176 -34.74 -3.28 18.73
CA PRO A 176 -33.60 -2.37 18.94
C PRO A 176 -32.32 -3.05 19.45
N TRP A 177 -32.45 -4.11 20.26
CA TRP A 177 -31.29 -4.87 20.74
C TRP A 177 -30.63 -5.67 19.62
N GLU A 178 -31.41 -6.24 18.70
CA GLU A 178 -30.91 -7.00 17.56
C GLU A 178 -30.23 -6.08 16.56
N ILE A 179 -30.80 -4.90 16.30
CA ILE A 179 -30.18 -3.86 15.48
C ILE A 179 -28.80 -3.52 16.04
N LYS A 180 -28.72 -3.21 17.34
CA LYS A 180 -27.46 -2.88 18.00
C LYS A 180 -26.47 -4.03 17.89
N LYS A 181 -26.88 -5.26 18.16
CA LYS A 181 -26.00 -6.43 18.11
C LYS A 181 -25.42 -6.67 16.72
N ARG A 182 -26.24 -6.59 15.66
CA ARG A 182 -25.80 -6.86 14.28
C ARG A 182 -24.84 -5.79 13.76
N CYS A 183 -25.08 -4.53 14.10
CA CYS A 183 -24.23 -3.43 13.66
C CYS A 183 -23.00 -3.18 14.55
N THR A 184 -22.85 -3.89 15.68
CA THR A 184 -21.68 -3.70 16.54
C THR A 184 -20.50 -4.48 15.99
N SER A 185 -19.48 -3.75 15.54
CA SER A 185 -18.21 -4.26 15.05
C SER A 185 -17.38 -4.93 16.15
N PRO A 186 -16.35 -5.73 15.78
CA PRO A 186 -15.44 -6.36 16.76
C PRO A 186 -14.71 -5.36 17.67
N ASP A 187 -14.52 -4.11 17.21
CA ASP A 187 -13.93 -3.02 18.00
C ASP A 187 -14.93 -2.37 18.99
N GLY A 188 -16.18 -2.86 19.03
CA GLY A 188 -17.24 -2.38 19.91
C GLY A 188 -17.98 -1.14 19.42
N LYS A 189 -17.68 -0.65 18.22
CA LYS A 189 -18.35 0.52 17.62
C LYS A 189 -19.49 0.09 16.71
N ILE A 190 -20.43 0.99 16.47
CA ILE A 190 -21.50 0.76 15.48
C ILE A 190 -20.91 1.02 14.09
N CYS A 191 -20.94 0.00 13.23
CA CYS A 191 -20.39 0.02 11.87
C CYS A 191 -18.97 0.61 11.80
N SER A 192 -18.11 0.28 12.77
CA SER A 192 -16.74 0.78 12.92
C SER A 192 -16.58 2.31 12.91
N ASN A 193 -17.65 3.08 13.14
CA ASN A 193 -17.75 4.52 12.86
C ASN A 193 -17.42 4.92 11.39
N ARG A 194 -17.57 3.97 10.46
CA ARG A 194 -17.32 4.14 9.03
C ARG A 194 -18.54 3.79 8.18
N GLY A 195 -19.70 3.71 8.81
CA GLY A 195 -20.97 3.48 8.14
C GLY A 195 -22.16 3.82 9.03
N THR A 196 -23.33 3.82 8.41
CA THR A 196 -24.62 4.02 9.07
C THR A 196 -25.31 2.68 9.28
N CYS A 197 -25.78 2.41 10.49
CA CYS A 197 -26.57 1.21 10.79
C CYS A 197 -28.06 1.45 10.54
N ILE A 198 -28.67 0.65 9.66
CA ILE A 198 -30.11 0.68 9.37
C ILE A 198 -30.66 -0.73 9.54
N CYS A 199 -31.59 -0.93 10.46
CA CYS A 199 -32.26 -2.22 10.73
C CYS A 199 -31.33 -3.45 10.83
N GLY A 200 -30.12 -3.26 11.38
CA GLY A 200 -29.15 -4.33 11.59
C GLY A 200 -28.21 -4.59 10.42
N GLU A 201 -28.20 -3.72 9.42
CA GLU A 201 -27.28 -3.74 8.28
C GLU A 201 -26.48 -2.43 8.25
N CYS A 202 -25.18 -2.53 8.00
CA CYS A 202 -24.31 -1.36 7.91
C CYS A 202 -24.15 -0.93 6.46
N THR A 203 -24.49 0.32 6.17
CA THR A 203 -24.15 0.98 4.91
C THR A 203 -22.84 1.73 5.09
N CYS A 204 -21.76 1.25 4.48
CA CYS A 204 -20.44 1.83 4.62
C CYS A 204 -20.30 3.15 3.84
N HIS A 205 -19.55 4.10 4.40
CA HIS A 205 -19.25 5.35 3.74
C HIS A 205 -18.12 5.16 2.74
N ASP A 206 -18.20 5.81 1.57
CA ASP A 206 -17.14 5.75 0.54
C ASP A 206 -15.87 6.56 0.90
N VAL A 207 -15.94 7.36 1.96
CA VAL A 207 -14.87 8.29 2.36
C VAL A 207 -14.58 8.12 3.84
N ASP A 208 -13.33 7.81 4.17
CA ASP A 208 -12.84 7.79 5.56
C ASP A 208 -12.92 9.23 6.12
N PRO A 209 -13.24 9.46 7.41
CA PRO A 209 -13.12 10.78 8.04
C PRO A 209 -11.76 11.48 7.88
N THR A 210 -10.69 10.78 7.46
CA THR A 210 -9.41 11.39 7.06
C THR A 210 -9.40 12.06 5.68
N GLY A 211 -10.44 11.86 4.86
CA GLY A 211 -10.56 12.41 3.50
C GLY A 211 -9.90 11.58 2.40
N ASP A 212 -9.37 10.40 2.74
CA ASP A 212 -8.86 9.45 1.76
C ASP A 212 -10.00 8.55 1.26
N TRP A 213 -10.07 8.38 -0.06
CA TRP A 213 -11.01 7.47 -0.73
C TRP A 213 -10.53 6.03 -0.57
N GLY A 214 -11.45 5.10 -0.27
CA GLY A 214 -11.17 3.68 -0.25
C GLY A 214 -12.45 2.86 -0.18
N ASP A 215 -12.42 1.65 -0.76
CA ASP A 215 -13.54 0.71 -0.75
C ASP A 215 -13.76 0.18 0.68
N ILE A 216 -14.47 0.95 1.53
CA ILE A 216 -14.81 0.51 2.89
C ILE A 216 -15.93 -0.53 2.78
N HIS A 217 -15.71 -1.70 3.36
CA HIS A 217 -16.62 -2.83 3.25
C HIS A 217 -16.60 -3.72 4.50
N GLY A 218 -17.36 -4.82 4.45
CA GLY A 218 -17.57 -5.74 5.57
C GLY A 218 -18.93 -5.52 6.22
N ASP A 219 -19.44 -6.55 6.90
CA ASP A 219 -20.79 -6.54 7.51
C ASP A 219 -20.98 -5.39 8.50
N THR A 220 -19.87 -4.90 9.07
CA THR A 220 -19.86 -3.78 10.01
C THR A 220 -18.84 -2.69 9.63
N CYS A 221 -18.53 -2.55 8.33
CA CYS A 221 -17.60 -1.54 7.79
C CYS A 221 -16.20 -1.54 8.45
N GLU A 222 -15.75 -2.71 8.90
CA GLU A 222 -14.48 -2.92 9.57
C GLU A 222 -13.30 -3.09 8.60
N CYS A 223 -13.56 -3.12 7.30
CA CYS A 223 -12.55 -3.38 6.27
C CYS A 223 -12.37 -2.21 5.30
N ASP A 224 -11.15 -2.07 4.77
CA ASP A 224 -10.83 -1.22 3.62
C ASP A 224 -9.64 -1.81 2.83
N GLU A 225 -9.29 -1.23 1.68
CA GLU A 225 -8.21 -1.70 0.79
C GLU A 225 -6.84 -1.86 1.50
N ARG A 226 -6.57 -1.07 2.55
CA ARG A 226 -5.32 -1.15 3.32
C ARG A 226 -5.24 -2.43 4.14
N ASN A 227 -6.39 -3.02 4.52
CA ASN A 227 -6.43 -4.29 5.24
C ASN A 227 -5.92 -5.44 4.37
N CYS A 228 -5.94 -5.30 3.05
CA CYS A 228 -5.47 -6.31 2.11
C CYS A 228 -3.96 -6.29 1.86
N LYS A 229 -3.23 -5.30 2.38
CA LYS A 229 -1.76 -5.23 2.24
C LYS A 229 -1.03 -6.46 2.76
N SER A 230 -1.57 -7.11 3.79
CA SER A 230 -1.00 -8.35 4.36
C SER A 230 -1.06 -9.53 3.38
N VAL A 231 -2.06 -9.54 2.50
CA VAL A 231 -2.30 -10.60 1.51
C VAL A 231 -1.87 -10.22 0.09
N TYR A 232 -1.32 -9.02 -0.10
CA TYR A 232 -0.60 -8.69 -1.33
C TYR A 232 0.55 -9.68 -1.54
N ASP A 233 0.60 -10.27 -2.73
CA ASP A 233 1.71 -11.09 -3.17
C ASP A 233 2.52 -10.31 -4.20
N ARG A 234 3.75 -9.94 -3.79
CA ARG A 234 4.70 -9.22 -4.63
C ARG A 234 5.13 -10.04 -5.86
N TYR A 235 5.04 -11.37 -5.82
CA TYR A 235 5.50 -12.21 -6.94
C TYR A 235 4.45 -12.36 -8.04
N SER A 236 3.16 -12.37 -7.69
CA SER A 236 2.07 -12.26 -8.66
C SER A 236 1.77 -10.80 -9.03
N ASP A 237 2.27 -9.85 -8.23
CA ASP A 237 1.89 -8.44 -8.25
C ASP A 237 0.37 -8.26 -8.15
N ASP A 238 -0.25 -9.04 -7.25
CA ASP A 238 -1.71 -9.09 -7.09
C ASP A 238 -2.08 -9.43 -5.63
N PHE A 239 -3.30 -9.07 -5.21
CA PHE A 239 -3.84 -9.50 -3.94
C PHE A 239 -4.33 -10.94 -4.05
N CYS A 240 -4.11 -11.74 -3.00
CA CYS A 240 -4.54 -13.14 -3.00
C CYS A 240 -4.04 -13.92 -4.22
N SER A 241 -2.82 -13.61 -4.67
CA SER A 241 -2.18 -14.20 -5.86
C SER A 241 -3.01 -14.10 -7.16
N GLY A 242 -4.02 -13.22 -7.22
CA GLY A 242 -5.02 -13.15 -8.30
C GLY A 242 -6.06 -14.30 -8.31
N HIS A 243 -5.95 -15.20 -7.35
CA HIS A 243 -6.73 -16.43 -7.22
C HIS A 243 -7.77 -16.39 -6.09
N GLY A 244 -7.97 -15.21 -5.50
CA GLY A 244 -9.02 -14.99 -4.50
C GLY A 244 -9.47 -13.55 -4.47
N GLN A 245 -10.52 -13.30 -3.70
CA GLN A 245 -10.93 -11.95 -3.32
C GLN A 245 -10.45 -11.68 -1.91
N CYS A 246 -9.85 -10.50 -1.69
CA CYS A 246 -9.46 -10.11 -0.35
C CYS A 246 -10.70 -9.62 0.42
N ASN A 247 -10.91 -10.17 1.60
CA ASN A 247 -11.93 -9.78 2.55
C ASN A 247 -11.25 -9.53 3.90
N CYS A 248 -11.09 -8.26 4.26
CA CYS A 248 -10.51 -7.86 5.55
C CYS A 248 -9.10 -8.40 5.85
N GLY A 249 -8.24 -8.49 4.84
CA GLY A 249 -6.90 -9.04 5.00
C GLY A 249 -6.83 -10.56 5.07
N GLN A 250 -7.93 -11.24 4.72
CA GLN A 250 -7.98 -12.66 4.46
C GLN A 250 -8.40 -12.91 3.01
N CYS A 251 -7.90 -13.97 2.39
CA CYS A 251 -8.26 -14.31 1.02
C CYS A 251 -9.35 -15.38 0.95
N ASP A 252 -10.42 -15.07 0.24
CA ASP A 252 -11.41 -16.03 -0.19
C ASP A 252 -11.00 -16.60 -1.55
N CYS A 253 -10.41 -17.78 -1.51
CA CYS A 253 -9.86 -18.43 -2.70
C CYS A 253 -10.96 -18.94 -3.62
N LYS A 254 -10.78 -18.71 -4.92
CA LYS A 254 -11.59 -19.28 -5.98
C LYS A 254 -11.50 -20.81 -5.94
N ASP A 255 -12.51 -21.48 -6.49
CA ASP A 255 -12.54 -22.93 -6.59
C ASP A 255 -11.26 -23.47 -7.25
N GLY A 256 -10.66 -24.48 -6.61
CA GLY A 256 -9.40 -25.08 -7.04
C GLY A 256 -8.15 -24.40 -6.48
N TRP A 257 -8.26 -23.37 -5.65
CA TRP A 257 -7.12 -22.71 -4.99
C TRP A 257 -7.19 -22.81 -3.46
N ALA A 258 -6.02 -22.70 -2.82
CA ALA A 258 -5.81 -22.83 -1.38
C ALA A 258 -4.54 -22.08 -0.96
N GLY A 259 -4.33 -21.97 0.36
CA GLY A 259 -3.26 -21.16 0.94
C GLY A 259 -3.78 -19.85 1.53
N ARG A 260 -2.95 -19.15 2.31
CA ARG A 260 -3.39 -17.90 2.98
C ARG A 260 -3.58 -16.76 1.99
N LYS A 261 -2.85 -16.79 0.87
CA LYS A 261 -2.91 -15.86 -0.24
C LYS A 261 -3.42 -16.53 -1.51
N CYS A 262 -4.10 -17.68 -1.43
CA CYS A 262 -4.55 -18.47 -2.58
C CYS A 262 -3.43 -18.84 -3.57
N GLU A 263 -2.23 -19.04 -3.04
CA GLU A 263 -1.00 -19.26 -3.79
C GLU A 263 -0.85 -20.71 -4.29
N HIS A 264 -1.65 -21.66 -3.77
CA HIS A 264 -1.55 -23.07 -4.09
C HIS A 264 -2.76 -23.62 -4.84
N PRO A 265 -2.57 -24.39 -5.93
CA PRO A 265 -3.65 -25.14 -6.54
C PRO A 265 -4.01 -26.36 -5.69
N ARG A 266 -5.32 -26.63 -5.51
CA ARG A 266 -5.85 -27.79 -4.76
C ARG A 266 -5.60 -29.12 -5.46
N SER A 267 -5.52 -29.11 -6.79
CA SER A 267 -5.16 -30.27 -7.60
C SER A 267 -3.90 -29.98 -8.38
N CYS A 268 -2.99 -30.95 -8.42
CA CYS A 268 -1.75 -30.80 -9.18
C CYS A 268 -1.82 -31.58 -10.48
N SER A 269 -1.75 -30.86 -11.60
CA SER A 269 -1.68 -31.45 -12.95
C SER A 269 -0.25 -31.75 -13.40
N LEU A 270 0.76 -31.42 -12.59
CA LEU A 270 2.18 -31.60 -12.91
C LEU A 270 2.69 -32.93 -12.38
N SER A 271 3.65 -33.53 -13.09
CA SER A 271 4.47 -34.61 -12.54
C SER A 271 5.35 -34.11 -11.38
N ILE A 272 5.83 -35.04 -10.55
CA ILE A 272 6.69 -34.73 -9.40
C ILE A 272 7.98 -34.04 -9.87
N GLU A 273 8.52 -34.48 -11.00
CA GLU A 273 9.75 -33.99 -11.62
C GLU A 273 9.58 -32.59 -12.22
N GLU A 274 8.44 -32.31 -12.86
CA GLU A 274 8.12 -30.96 -13.35
C GLU A 274 7.87 -29.98 -12.22
N SER A 275 7.16 -30.41 -11.18
CA SER A 275 6.95 -29.65 -9.96
C SER A 275 8.29 -29.25 -9.34
N LYS A 276 9.20 -30.21 -9.13
CA LYS A 276 10.54 -29.95 -8.56
C LYS A 276 11.37 -29.00 -9.42
N ARG A 277 11.36 -29.17 -10.75
CA ARG A 277 12.08 -28.27 -11.67
C ARG A 277 11.60 -26.82 -11.57
N LYS A 278 10.29 -26.59 -11.45
CA LYS A 278 9.74 -25.25 -11.25
C LYS A 278 10.16 -24.62 -9.92
N CYS A 279 10.34 -25.43 -8.89
CA CYS A 279 10.76 -24.97 -7.55
C CYS A 279 12.27 -24.78 -7.40
N GLN A 280 13.11 -25.23 -8.33
CA GLN A 280 14.57 -25.24 -8.16
C GLN A 280 15.19 -23.84 -8.28
N GLY A 281 14.63 -22.98 -9.14
CA GLY A 281 15.11 -21.60 -9.30
C GLY A 281 16.59 -21.55 -9.68
N SER A 282 17.35 -20.70 -8.99
CA SER A 282 18.82 -20.56 -9.12
C SER A 282 19.62 -21.50 -8.21
N SER A 283 18.96 -22.17 -7.27
CA SER A 283 19.59 -23.13 -6.36
C SER A 283 19.62 -24.52 -6.98
N SER A 284 20.56 -25.36 -6.53
CA SER A 284 20.52 -26.79 -6.85
C SER A 284 19.40 -27.52 -6.11
N GLN A 285 18.86 -26.93 -5.03
CA GLN A 285 17.79 -27.51 -4.22
C GLN A 285 16.43 -26.82 -4.48
N PRO A 286 15.32 -27.60 -4.55
CA PRO A 286 13.98 -27.04 -4.60
C PRO A 286 13.71 -26.09 -3.42
N CYS A 287 13.12 -24.94 -3.70
CA CYS A 287 12.80 -23.90 -2.72
C CYS A 287 14.02 -23.49 -1.88
N SER A 288 15.21 -23.49 -2.49
CA SER A 288 16.48 -23.17 -1.84
C SER A 288 16.77 -23.96 -0.56
N GLY A 289 16.13 -25.13 -0.39
CA GLY A 289 16.19 -25.94 0.83
C GLY A 289 15.47 -25.34 2.04
N ARG A 290 14.75 -24.23 1.87
CA ARG A 290 14.07 -23.47 2.95
C ARG A 290 12.54 -23.52 2.86
N GLY A 291 12.01 -24.36 2.00
CA GLY A 291 10.57 -24.48 1.79
C GLY A 291 10.15 -25.84 1.26
N LYS A 292 8.84 -26.07 1.25
CA LYS A 292 8.22 -27.24 0.64
C LYS A 292 7.78 -26.89 -0.78
N CYS A 293 8.14 -27.73 -1.74
CA CYS A 293 7.67 -27.59 -3.13
C CYS A 293 6.39 -28.39 -3.32
N GLU A 294 5.29 -27.71 -3.67
CA GLU A 294 4.00 -28.32 -4.00
C GLU A 294 3.48 -27.75 -5.32
N CYS A 295 3.31 -28.63 -6.31
CA CYS A 295 2.88 -28.28 -7.66
C CYS A 295 3.65 -27.14 -8.36
N GLY A 296 4.96 -27.08 -8.16
CA GLY A 296 5.80 -26.02 -8.72
C GLY A 296 5.72 -24.68 -8.00
N VAL A 297 5.06 -24.64 -6.83
CA VAL A 297 4.99 -23.48 -5.94
C VAL A 297 5.71 -23.80 -4.63
N CYS A 298 6.50 -22.86 -4.12
CA CYS A 298 7.24 -23.01 -2.88
C CYS A 298 6.49 -22.39 -1.69
N THR A 299 6.24 -23.19 -0.65
CA THR A 299 5.83 -22.68 0.67
C THR A 299 7.08 -22.51 1.53
N CYS A 300 7.48 -21.27 1.80
CA CYS A 300 8.66 -20.98 2.61
C CYS A 300 8.39 -21.27 4.10
N PHE A 301 9.41 -21.75 4.80
CA PHE A 301 9.32 -22.10 6.21
C PHE A 301 10.16 -21.18 7.11
N PRO A 302 9.73 -20.98 8.37
CA PRO A 302 8.51 -21.52 8.99
C PRO A 302 7.23 -20.85 8.46
N PRO A 303 6.11 -21.59 8.38
CA PRO A 303 4.90 -21.09 7.73
C PRO A 303 4.29 -19.98 8.60
N GLY A 304 4.03 -18.82 7.99
CA GLY A 304 3.58 -17.61 8.69
C GLY A 304 4.70 -16.67 9.17
N ASP A 305 5.96 -17.05 8.94
CA ASP A 305 7.11 -16.15 9.11
C ASP A 305 7.49 -15.56 7.75
N ASN A 306 7.28 -14.25 7.59
CA ASN A 306 7.52 -13.55 6.32
C ASN A 306 9.00 -13.26 6.06
N ARG A 307 9.91 -13.60 7.00
CA ARG A 307 11.35 -13.33 6.86
C ARG A 307 11.99 -14.13 5.74
N VAL A 308 11.55 -15.37 5.51
CA VAL A 308 12.02 -16.17 4.36
C VAL A 308 11.00 -16.03 3.24
N HIS A 309 11.42 -15.41 2.15
CA HIS A 309 10.56 -15.11 1.04
C HIS A 309 11.29 -15.33 -0.28
N GLY A 310 10.56 -15.25 -1.39
CA GLY A 310 11.11 -15.55 -2.72
C GLY A 310 10.21 -16.54 -3.43
N LYS A 311 10.20 -16.50 -4.76
CA LYS A 311 9.48 -17.51 -5.55
C LYS A 311 10.01 -18.92 -5.27
N ASN A 312 11.28 -19.01 -4.92
CA ASN A 312 12.01 -20.22 -4.60
C ASN A 312 12.62 -20.14 -3.18
N CYS A 313 12.04 -19.34 -2.27
CA CYS A 313 12.51 -19.13 -0.89
C CYS A 313 14.00 -18.77 -0.77
N GLU A 314 14.49 -18.01 -1.74
CA GLU A 314 15.91 -17.64 -1.90
C GLU A 314 16.34 -16.47 -1.00
N CYS A 315 15.40 -15.67 -0.50
CA CYS A 315 15.66 -14.49 0.31
C CYS A 315 15.37 -14.76 1.79
N ASP A 316 16.19 -14.18 2.66
CA ASP A 316 16.00 -14.23 4.11
C ASP A 316 16.35 -12.89 4.73
N ASP A 317 15.35 -12.21 5.31
CA ASP A 317 15.49 -10.90 5.92
C ASP A 317 16.44 -10.89 7.11
N ARG A 318 16.76 -12.06 7.69
CA ARG A 318 17.80 -12.18 8.73
C ARG A 318 19.19 -11.75 8.25
N GLN A 319 19.42 -11.74 6.94
CA GLN A 319 20.64 -11.18 6.34
C GLN A 319 20.76 -9.66 6.51
N CYS A 320 19.64 -8.99 6.80
CA CYS A 320 19.55 -7.56 7.05
C CYS A 320 19.39 -7.22 8.55
N GLU A 321 19.46 -8.21 9.45
CA GLU A 321 19.40 -7.99 10.90
C GLU A 321 20.73 -7.42 11.41
N ASN A 322 20.66 -6.44 12.31
CA ASN A 322 21.81 -5.99 13.09
C ASN A 322 22.10 -6.95 14.26
N LEU A 323 23.09 -6.63 15.10
CA LEU A 323 23.46 -7.45 16.27
C LEU A 323 22.33 -7.61 17.30
N GLU A 324 21.32 -6.73 17.27
CA GLU A 324 20.16 -6.75 18.15
C GLU A 324 18.95 -7.47 17.50
N GLY A 325 19.11 -8.04 16.30
CA GLY A 325 18.03 -8.69 15.56
C GLY A 325 17.07 -7.72 14.86
N VAL A 326 17.44 -6.45 14.72
CA VAL A 326 16.63 -5.42 14.08
C VAL A 326 16.95 -5.35 12.58
N ILE A 327 15.94 -5.60 11.75
CA ILE A 327 16.05 -5.52 10.29
C ILE A 327 16.17 -4.06 9.86
N CYS A 328 17.23 -3.72 9.11
CA CYS A 328 17.47 -2.40 8.52
C CYS A 328 17.25 -1.23 9.49
N GLY A 329 17.60 -1.41 10.77
CA GLY A 329 17.50 -0.37 11.79
C GLY A 329 16.07 0.18 12.02
N LYS A 330 15.02 -0.50 11.54
CA LYS A 330 13.62 0.00 11.47
C LYS A 330 13.40 1.22 10.56
N HIS A 331 14.39 1.57 9.75
CA HIS A 331 14.36 2.74 8.86
C HIS A 331 14.57 2.35 7.40
N GLY A 332 14.13 1.15 7.05
CA GLY A 332 14.30 0.60 5.72
C GLY A 332 13.63 -0.76 5.57
N THR A 333 13.54 -1.20 4.33
CA THR A 333 13.00 -2.52 3.96
C THR A 333 14.14 -3.40 3.45
N CYS A 334 14.21 -4.65 3.93
CA CYS A 334 15.17 -5.61 3.38
C CYS A 334 14.71 -6.08 2.01
N SER A 335 15.62 -6.06 1.04
CA SER A 335 15.45 -6.58 -0.31
C SER A 335 16.51 -7.63 -0.54
N CYS A 336 16.20 -8.87 -0.16
CA CYS A 336 17.03 -10.05 -0.40
C CYS A 336 18.51 -9.86 0.02
N GLY A 337 18.73 -9.48 1.28
CA GLY A 337 20.07 -9.23 1.84
C GLY A 337 20.61 -7.81 1.66
N ARG A 338 19.84 -6.89 1.08
CA ARG A 338 20.19 -5.47 0.98
C ARG A 338 19.10 -4.58 1.55
N CYS A 339 19.46 -3.70 2.50
CA CYS A 339 18.52 -2.71 3.01
C CYS A 339 18.29 -1.58 2.00
N ILE A 340 17.02 -1.28 1.75
CA ILE A 340 16.55 -0.09 1.05
C ILE A 340 16.09 0.90 2.12
N CYS A 341 16.89 1.95 2.33
CA CYS A 341 16.63 2.92 3.39
C CYS A 341 15.53 3.90 3.04
N GLU A 342 14.75 4.28 4.04
CA GLU A 342 13.77 5.35 3.96
C GLU A 342 14.44 6.70 3.72
N ALA A 343 13.64 7.67 3.26
CA ALA A 343 14.12 9.02 3.04
C ALA A 343 14.71 9.60 4.35
N GLY A 344 15.92 10.14 4.26
CA GLY A 344 16.63 10.64 5.44
C GLY A 344 17.50 9.61 6.16
N TRP A 345 17.56 8.36 5.72
CA TRP A 345 18.42 7.33 6.30
C TRP A 345 19.42 6.75 5.28
N PHE A 346 20.53 6.22 5.77
CA PHE A 346 21.55 5.55 4.96
C PHE A 346 22.44 4.63 5.80
N GLY A 347 23.38 3.94 5.13
CA GLY A 347 24.20 2.89 5.72
C GLY A 347 23.75 1.50 5.29
N LYS A 348 24.60 0.49 5.51
CA LYS A 348 24.33 -0.91 5.12
C LYS A 348 23.03 -1.44 5.72
N LEU A 349 22.71 -1.03 6.95
CA LEU A 349 21.53 -1.41 7.71
C LEU A 349 20.64 -0.20 8.03
N CYS A 350 20.73 0.89 7.25
CA CYS A 350 19.97 2.13 7.46
C CYS A 350 20.12 2.74 8.86
N GLN A 351 21.28 2.56 9.47
CA GLN A 351 21.53 2.94 10.85
C GLN A 351 21.94 4.42 11.04
N HIS A 352 22.15 5.17 9.95
CA HIS A 352 22.61 6.56 10.00
C HIS A 352 21.56 7.52 9.46
N GLU A 353 21.27 8.58 10.19
CA GLU A 353 20.42 9.68 9.75
C GLU A 353 21.20 10.67 8.87
N ARG A 354 20.57 11.13 7.79
CA ARG A 354 21.14 12.11 6.85
C ARG A 354 21.13 13.52 7.41
N LYS A 355 20.15 13.85 8.25
CA LYS A 355 20.09 15.13 8.95
C LYS A 355 21.00 15.05 10.17
N CYS A 356 21.78 16.11 10.38
CA CYS A 356 22.65 16.21 11.53
C CYS A 356 22.25 17.43 12.35
N ASN A 357 21.83 17.19 13.59
CA ASN A 357 21.40 18.23 14.53
C ASN A 357 22.55 18.62 15.48
N MET A 358 23.75 18.81 14.93
CA MET A 358 24.92 19.32 15.65
C MET A 358 25.83 20.07 14.66
N THR A 359 26.70 20.92 15.20
CA THR A 359 27.68 21.67 14.40
C THR A 359 28.76 20.74 13.85
N GLU A 360 29.48 21.20 12.83
CA GLU A 360 30.56 20.40 12.21
C GLU A 360 31.71 20.18 13.20
N GLU A 361 31.95 21.13 14.08
CA GLU A 361 32.94 21.08 15.15
C GLU A 361 32.57 20.07 16.23
N GLU A 362 31.31 20.08 16.70
CA GLU A 362 30.80 19.09 17.65
C GLU A 362 30.85 17.69 17.04
N SER A 363 30.41 17.54 15.79
CA SER A 363 30.48 16.27 15.08
C SER A 363 31.92 15.75 14.98
N LYS A 364 32.89 16.59 14.62
CA LYS A 364 34.30 16.19 14.53
C LYS A 364 34.86 15.77 15.89
N SER A 365 34.53 16.49 16.96
CA SER A 365 35.02 16.18 18.31
C SER A 365 34.65 14.77 18.80
N HIS A 366 33.52 14.24 18.35
CA HIS A 366 33.06 12.89 18.70
C HIS A 366 33.69 11.77 17.86
N CYS A 367 34.36 12.11 16.77
CA CYS A 367 34.99 11.17 15.84
C CYS A 367 36.54 11.21 15.90
N GLU A 368 37.10 12.12 16.68
CA GLU A 368 38.54 12.24 16.88
C GLU A 368 39.00 11.25 17.97
N SER A 369 39.94 10.38 17.62
CA SER A 369 40.59 9.48 18.59
C SER A 369 41.54 10.25 19.51
N ALA A 370 42.04 9.61 20.57
CA ALA A 370 42.94 10.23 21.56
C ALA A 370 44.22 10.87 20.95
N ASP A 371 44.64 10.40 19.77
CA ASP A 371 45.79 10.92 19.01
C ASP A 371 45.42 12.11 18.08
N GLY A 372 44.18 12.61 18.14
CA GLY A 372 43.69 13.72 17.31
C GLY A 372 43.41 13.35 15.85
N VAL A 373 43.34 12.05 15.55
CA VAL A 373 43.07 11.54 14.20
C VAL A 373 41.58 11.25 14.06
N LEU A 374 40.95 11.83 13.04
CA LEU A 374 39.54 11.61 12.73
C LEU A 374 39.33 10.21 12.14
N CYS A 375 38.51 9.39 12.80
CA CYS A 375 38.17 8.02 12.38
C CYS A 375 39.38 7.19 11.94
N SER A 376 40.49 7.29 12.68
CA SER A 376 41.76 6.60 12.42
C SER A 376 42.30 6.75 10.98
N ALA A 377 41.89 7.81 10.27
CA ALA A 377 42.13 8.01 8.83
C ALA A 377 41.63 6.85 7.92
N LYS A 378 40.83 5.93 8.47
CA LYS A 378 40.30 4.74 7.80
C LYS A 378 38.79 4.87 7.52
N GLY A 379 38.17 6.01 7.87
CA GLY A 379 36.75 6.28 7.65
C GLY A 379 36.44 7.77 7.53
N SER A 380 35.15 8.09 7.43
CA SER A 380 34.64 9.46 7.45
C SER A 380 33.77 9.69 8.68
N CYS A 381 33.82 10.88 9.26
CA CYS A 381 32.94 11.26 10.36
C CYS A 381 31.61 11.77 9.80
N HIS A 382 30.50 11.24 10.31
CA HIS A 382 29.15 11.73 10.01
C HIS A 382 28.34 11.84 11.30
N CYS A 383 28.05 13.09 11.70
CA CYS A 383 27.23 13.41 12.86
C CYS A 383 27.69 12.74 14.17
N GLY A 384 28.99 12.86 14.44
CA GLY A 384 29.63 12.29 15.63
C GLY A 384 29.80 10.77 15.62
N LYS A 385 29.64 10.11 14.47
CA LYS A 385 29.93 8.67 14.29
C LYS A 385 30.86 8.43 13.11
N CYS A 386 31.83 7.54 13.29
CA CYS A 386 32.71 7.12 12.21
C CYS A 386 32.03 6.09 11.29
N ILE A 387 32.12 6.35 9.99
CA ILE A 387 31.70 5.45 8.91
C ILE A 387 32.98 4.89 8.27
N CYS A 388 33.31 3.65 8.57
CA CYS A 388 34.54 3.03 8.09
C CYS A 388 34.48 2.74 6.59
N SER A 389 35.61 2.94 5.91
CA SER A 389 35.67 2.85 4.45
C SER A 389 35.45 1.42 3.97
N PRO A 390 34.53 1.17 3.00
CA PRO A 390 34.22 -0.17 2.51
C PRO A 390 35.26 -0.72 1.52
N GLN A 391 36.24 0.09 1.09
CA GLN A 391 37.26 -0.32 0.12
C GLN A 391 38.19 -1.41 0.67
N GLU A 392 38.19 -1.64 1.99
CA GLU A 392 38.92 -2.70 2.66
C GLU A 392 37.97 -3.36 3.66
N TRP A 393 37.41 -4.51 3.29
CA TRP A 393 36.21 -5.15 3.84
C TRP A 393 36.39 -5.78 5.25
N TYR A 394 37.19 -5.14 6.10
CA TYR A 394 37.64 -5.62 7.41
C TYR A 394 37.95 -4.51 8.42
N ILE A 395 37.70 -3.25 8.08
CA ILE A 395 37.90 -2.12 9.02
C ILE A 395 36.64 -1.93 9.87
N SER A 396 36.79 -1.96 11.19
CA SER A 396 35.71 -1.85 12.19
C SER A 396 36.16 -1.06 13.43
N GLY A 397 35.29 -0.93 14.44
CA GLY A 397 35.55 -0.12 15.64
C GLY A 397 34.78 1.20 15.68
N GLU A 398 34.75 1.85 16.83
CA GLU A 398 34.01 3.12 17.05
C GLU A 398 34.65 4.28 16.28
N PHE A 399 35.97 4.21 16.10
CA PHE A 399 36.81 5.17 15.38
C PHE A 399 37.52 4.54 14.17
N CYS A 400 37.03 3.40 13.65
CA CYS A 400 37.64 2.65 12.55
C CYS A 400 39.09 2.20 12.82
N GLU A 401 39.41 1.93 14.07
CA GLU A 401 40.73 1.58 14.58
C GLU A 401 41.09 0.11 14.37
N CYS A 402 40.10 -0.76 14.15
CA CYS A 402 40.30 -2.19 13.98
C CYS A 402 40.45 -2.55 12.50
N ASP A 403 41.51 -3.25 12.12
CA ASP A 403 41.76 -3.71 10.76
C ASP A 403 42.14 -5.19 10.77
N ASP A 404 41.26 -6.07 10.29
CA ASP A 404 41.48 -7.52 10.42
C ASP A 404 42.67 -8.04 9.58
N ARG A 405 43.33 -7.19 8.78
CA ARG A 405 44.57 -7.55 8.08
C ARG A 405 45.80 -7.52 8.97
N GLU A 406 45.75 -6.76 10.06
CA GLU A 406 46.81 -6.63 11.06
C GLU A 406 46.81 -7.80 12.07
N CYS A 407 45.88 -8.75 11.89
CA CYS A 407 45.71 -9.92 12.72
C CYS A 407 46.64 -11.07 12.34
N ASP A 408 47.04 -11.87 13.32
CA ASP A 408 47.82 -13.07 13.10
C ASP A 408 47.09 -14.03 12.16
N LYS A 409 47.80 -14.50 11.13
CA LYS A 409 47.30 -15.45 10.14
C LYS A 409 48.11 -16.73 10.18
N HIS A 410 47.44 -17.87 10.08
CA HIS A 410 48.07 -19.17 9.84
C HIS A 410 47.43 -19.80 8.60
N ASP A 411 48.22 -20.18 7.59
CA ASP A 411 47.73 -20.67 6.27
C ASP A 411 46.64 -19.79 5.62
N GLY A 412 46.77 -18.46 5.74
CA GLY A 412 45.85 -17.50 5.14
C GLY A 412 44.52 -17.30 5.89
N LEU A 413 44.34 -17.94 7.05
CA LEU A 413 43.16 -17.84 7.90
C LEU A 413 43.45 -16.94 9.11
N ILE A 414 42.52 -16.03 9.44
CA ILE A 414 42.62 -15.14 10.60
C ILE A 414 42.43 -15.98 11.87
N CYS A 415 43.33 -15.84 12.83
CA CYS A 415 43.25 -16.53 14.11
C CYS A 415 42.52 -15.66 15.15
N THR A 416 41.60 -16.24 15.93
CA THR A 416 40.92 -15.58 17.05
C THR A 416 41.32 -16.21 18.38
N VAL A 417 41.24 -15.44 19.48
CA VAL A 417 41.52 -15.93 20.84
C VAL A 417 40.20 -16.09 21.58
N SER A 418 39.93 -17.29 22.08
CA SER A 418 38.74 -17.55 22.89
C SER A 418 38.83 -16.87 24.27
N PRO A 419 37.72 -16.68 25.01
CA PRO A 419 37.73 -16.19 26.39
C PRO A 419 38.58 -17.05 27.35
N SER A 420 38.91 -18.28 26.95
CA SER A 420 39.75 -19.24 27.65
C SER A 420 41.24 -19.19 27.25
N GLY A 421 41.64 -18.24 26.40
CA GLY A 421 43.04 -18.02 26.00
C GLY A 421 43.58 -18.98 24.95
N LEU A 422 42.71 -19.78 24.30
CA LEU A 422 43.11 -20.66 23.19
C LEU A 422 43.04 -19.90 21.86
N GLN A 423 44.11 -19.97 21.08
CA GLN A 423 44.19 -19.41 19.74
C GLN A 423 43.67 -20.43 18.72
N MET A 424 42.63 -20.07 17.97
CA MET A 424 41.98 -20.93 16.98
C MET A 424 42.12 -20.31 15.59
N CYS A 425 42.65 -21.06 14.63
CA CYS A 425 42.71 -20.69 13.22
C CYS A 425 41.89 -21.72 12.42
N GLY A 426 40.92 -21.30 11.60
CA GLY A 426 39.98 -22.26 10.97
C GLY A 426 39.40 -21.80 9.64
N GLN A 427 39.15 -22.77 8.76
CA GLN A 427 38.46 -22.65 7.47
C GLN A 427 37.03 -23.19 7.67
N PHE A 428 35.99 -22.37 7.50
CA PHE A 428 34.62 -22.81 7.79
C PHE A 428 33.81 -23.17 6.53
N PRO A 429 33.01 -24.26 6.58
CA PRO A 429 32.21 -24.74 5.46
C PRO A 429 30.98 -23.86 5.23
N GLN A 430 30.53 -23.79 3.97
CA GLN A 430 29.43 -22.95 3.46
C GLN A 430 28.01 -23.27 4.01
N SER A 431 27.87 -24.01 5.11
CA SER A 431 26.58 -24.52 5.59
C SER A 431 26.17 -24.10 7.02
N ALA A 432 26.91 -23.20 7.69
CA ALA A 432 26.58 -22.75 9.05
C ALA A 432 25.81 -21.40 9.08
N ASN A 433 24.54 -21.38 8.67
CA ASN A 433 23.67 -20.19 8.73
C ASN A 433 23.15 -19.85 10.14
N ARG A 434 23.89 -20.14 11.22
CA ARG A 434 23.40 -19.96 12.61
C ARG A 434 24.26 -19.10 13.53
N TRP A 435 25.32 -18.49 13.02
CA TRP A 435 26.09 -17.52 13.78
C TRP A 435 26.49 -16.37 12.85
N ASN A 436 25.71 -15.29 12.86
CA ASN A 436 26.20 -13.94 12.48
C ASN A 436 27.08 -13.39 13.62
N GLU A 437 27.91 -14.23 14.21
CA GLU A 437 29.06 -13.75 14.97
C GLU A 437 30.07 -13.34 13.91
N ALA A 438 30.15 -12.05 13.63
CA ALA A 438 31.31 -11.50 12.97
C ALA A 438 32.50 -11.88 13.86
N PHE A 439 33.27 -12.88 13.42
CA PHE A 439 34.54 -13.26 14.03
C PHE A 439 35.54 -12.14 13.74
N HIS A 440 35.38 -11.02 14.43
CA HIS A 440 36.35 -9.96 14.49
C HIS A 440 37.60 -10.47 15.18
N CYS A 441 38.71 -9.87 14.83
CA CYS A 441 39.96 -10.05 15.53
C CYS A 441 39.81 -9.69 17.01
N TYR A 442 39.57 -10.67 17.90
CA TYR A 442 39.70 -10.50 19.35
C TYR A 442 41.18 -10.52 19.74
N SER A 443 41.99 -9.76 19.01
CA SER A 443 43.30 -9.37 19.48
C SER A 443 43.09 -8.28 20.51
N SER A 444 43.86 -8.32 21.59
CA SER A 444 44.05 -7.25 22.58
C SER A 444 44.40 -5.86 22.02
N ILE A 445 44.35 -5.67 20.70
CA ILE A 445 44.51 -4.42 19.94
C ILE A 445 43.23 -3.58 19.96
N CYS A 446 42.02 -4.18 19.90
CA CYS A 446 40.75 -3.41 19.88
C CYS A 446 40.11 -3.17 21.25
N SER A 447 40.65 -3.75 22.32
CA SER A 447 40.17 -3.53 23.70
C SER A 447 41.31 -3.02 24.58
N ARG A 448 41.78 -1.79 24.35
CA ARG A 448 42.65 -1.10 25.31
C ARG A 448 42.31 0.37 25.48
N ASN A 449 41.30 0.59 26.32
CA ASN A 449 41.34 1.70 27.28
C ASN A 449 41.51 1.22 28.73
N GLN A 450 42.19 0.09 28.95
CA GLN A 450 42.68 -0.31 30.27
C GLN A 450 44.10 -0.91 30.19
N LYS A 451 45.04 -0.13 30.73
CA LYS A 451 46.33 -0.45 31.37
C LYS A 451 47.09 -1.71 30.87
N ARG A 452 48.33 -1.46 30.42
CA ARG A 452 49.41 -2.44 30.27
C ARG A 452 49.41 -3.46 31.41
N ALA A 453 49.21 -4.73 31.08
CA ALA A 453 49.66 -5.85 31.90
C ALA A 453 50.71 -6.63 31.08
N HIS A 454 51.97 -6.49 31.50
CA HIS A 454 53.02 -7.45 31.18
C HIS A 454 52.73 -8.74 31.94
N TYR A 455 52.61 -9.87 31.25
CA TYR A 455 52.84 -11.18 31.87
C TYR A 455 53.65 -12.09 30.95
N PRO A 456 54.49 -12.97 31.53
CA PRO A 456 55.63 -13.60 30.86
C PRO A 456 55.21 -14.85 30.08
N SER A 457 56.02 -15.21 29.09
CA SER A 457 55.94 -16.48 28.36
C SER A 457 56.19 -17.68 29.30
N PRO A 458 55.44 -18.79 29.09
CA PRO A 458 56.04 -20.11 29.26
C PRO A 458 55.74 -21.10 28.09
N PRO A 459 56.47 -22.23 28.02
CA PRO A 459 56.84 -22.92 26.78
C PRO A 459 55.96 -24.14 26.47
N HIS A 460 56.07 -24.62 25.21
CA HIS A 460 55.72 -25.96 24.72
C HIS A 460 54.33 -26.50 25.06
N LEU A 461 53.47 -26.67 24.04
CA LEU A 461 52.54 -27.81 23.94
C LEU A 461 52.04 -27.94 22.49
N LEU A 462 52.80 -28.71 21.71
CA LEU A 462 52.30 -29.46 20.56
C LEU A 462 51.43 -30.61 21.10
N ALA A 463 50.26 -30.81 20.48
CA ALA A 463 49.61 -32.11 20.19
C ALA A 463 48.09 -32.12 20.50
N LEU A 464 47.28 -32.32 19.46
CA LEU A 464 46.54 -33.57 19.18
C LEU A 464 45.37 -33.27 18.22
N TRP A 465 45.57 -33.62 16.95
CA TRP A 465 44.51 -33.73 15.95
C TRP A 465 44.38 -35.21 15.64
N GLU A 466 43.38 -35.90 16.20
CA GLU A 466 42.94 -37.19 15.67
C GLU A 466 41.53 -37.56 16.15
N MET A 467 40.71 -37.93 15.16
CA MET A 467 39.53 -38.79 15.21
C MET A 467 38.28 -38.34 15.99
N ARG A 468 37.23 -37.99 15.24
CA ARG A 468 35.97 -38.76 15.33
C ARG A 468 35.21 -38.77 14.00
N ARG A 469 34.78 -39.99 13.68
CA ARG A 469 33.92 -40.42 12.58
C ARG A 469 32.56 -39.73 12.57
#